data_AF-A0A7W0TBC0-F1
#
_entry.id   AF-A0A7W0TBC0-F1
#
_cell.length_a   1.000
_cell.length_b   1.000
_cell.length_c   1.000
_cell.angle_alpha   90.00
_cell.angle_beta   90.00
_cell.angle_gamma   90.00
#
_symmetry.space_group_name_H-M   'P 1'
#
loop_
_entity.id
_entity.type
_entity.pdbx_description
1 polymer ?
#
loop_
_entity_poly.entity_id
_entity_poly.type
_entity_poly.pdbx_seq_one_letter_code
_entity_poly.pdbx_strand_id
1 'polypeptide(L)'
;MGVRIPSSRALRRLEEELEEDHVPLPDEPELRAWVIEELHAVRRPPVHERRRAFYGSFVMPPGRSLLVGGDLSDVVELGDYDIALGRRFADGRSTFLVRHPDGTTALACFRRAVQYEADLVEIQEATGAVIAQRTVMGTARLFVEAGVIEWNGHRWSQRATAAARVPAVARHAVGVSLEVVEGLLDLCVHWLSPGQVGGTVVLVLTSAQRMLDYVDADDSIPAPPLSVRHREHFPAFLAAMSQTDLATVLDDEGNARAMGVGLRSTASADLLVSDRRGMRHRSGRRFSFDHPQAIVFVISEDGPVTVFSDGAEIATRGLATQPLIARSIAPTEEQRCARCRRLIEVIVGVSATTTSACPVCGALEGFEETTVVGVVKEATWRAAESG
;
A
#
# COMPACT_ATOMS: atom_id res chain seq x y z
N MET A 1 -9.23 -37.62 6.48
CA MET A 1 -8.10 -38.49 6.87
C MET A 1 -6.85 -37.64 6.68
N GLY A 2 -6.31 -37.06 7.76
CA GLY A 2 -5.31 -35.98 7.66
C GLY A 2 -3.98 -36.53 7.13
N VAL A 3 -3.63 -36.16 5.90
CA VAL A 3 -2.32 -36.47 5.32
C VAL A 3 -1.29 -35.59 6.04
N ARG A 4 -0.51 -36.18 6.94
CA ARG A 4 0.71 -35.52 7.44
C ARG A 4 1.74 -35.58 6.32
N ILE A 5 1.86 -34.49 5.57
CA ILE A 5 2.97 -34.28 4.64
C ILE A 5 4.26 -34.26 5.50
N PRO A 6 5.26 -35.12 5.26
CA PRO A 6 6.51 -35.11 6.01
C PRO A 6 7.24 -33.79 5.79
N SER A 7 7.11 -32.84 6.72
CA SER A 7 7.77 -31.54 6.59
C SER A 7 9.26 -31.68 6.92
N SER A 8 10.11 -31.34 5.96
CA SER A 8 11.56 -31.29 6.18
C SER A 8 11.87 -30.32 7.33
N ARG A 9 13.02 -30.50 8.01
CA ARG A 9 13.48 -29.55 9.05
C ARG A 9 13.49 -28.09 8.55
N ALA A 10 13.78 -27.89 7.27
CA ALA A 10 13.79 -26.56 6.66
C ALA A 10 12.38 -25.95 6.55
N LEU A 11 11.36 -26.74 6.22
CA LEU A 11 9.97 -26.26 6.13
C LEU A 11 9.42 -25.91 7.52
N ARG A 12 9.69 -26.75 8.54
CA ARG A 12 9.30 -26.44 9.93
C ARG A 12 9.92 -25.14 10.43
N ARG A 13 11.22 -24.93 10.14
CA ARG A 13 11.88 -23.69 10.55
C ARG A 13 11.28 -22.47 9.83
N LEU A 14 10.90 -22.60 8.57
CA LEU A 14 10.22 -21.51 7.85
C LEU A 14 8.85 -21.22 8.46
N GLU A 15 8.09 -22.26 8.82
CA GLU A 15 6.80 -22.10 9.49
C GLU A 15 6.93 -21.37 10.83
N GLU A 16 7.89 -21.78 11.67
CA GLU A 16 8.22 -21.06 12.92
C GLU A 16 8.58 -19.59 12.67
N GLU A 17 9.42 -19.29 11.66
CA GLU A 17 9.79 -17.91 11.30
C GLU A 17 8.56 -17.08 10.88
N LEU A 18 7.63 -17.67 10.11
CA LEU A 18 6.41 -17.00 9.67
C LEU A 18 5.47 -16.72 10.85
N GLU A 19 5.37 -17.64 11.80
CA GLU A 19 4.60 -17.47 13.03
C GLU A 19 5.21 -16.41 13.96
N GLU A 20 6.54 -16.43 14.14
CA GLU A 20 7.31 -15.43 14.90
C GLU A 20 7.08 -14.00 14.35
N ASP A 21 7.01 -13.86 13.02
CA ASP A 21 6.79 -12.58 12.34
C ASP A 21 5.29 -12.25 12.08
N HIS A 22 4.36 -13.06 12.60
CA HIS A 22 2.90 -12.90 12.45
C HIS A 22 2.42 -12.84 10.98
N VAL A 23 3.03 -13.61 10.09
CA VAL A 23 2.60 -13.72 8.70
C VAL A 23 1.27 -14.48 8.62
N PRO A 24 0.20 -13.87 8.08
CA PRO A 24 -1.06 -14.57 7.88
C PRO A 24 -0.89 -15.67 6.83
N LEU A 25 -1.23 -16.90 7.22
CA LEU A 25 -1.27 -18.07 6.36
C LEU A 25 -2.70 -18.61 6.30
N PRO A 26 -3.07 -19.36 5.24
CA PRO A 26 -4.38 -20.00 5.19
C PRO A 26 -4.64 -20.92 6.38
N ASP A 27 -5.88 -20.93 6.87
CA ASP A 27 -6.30 -21.80 7.98
C ASP A 27 -6.38 -23.28 7.56
N GLU A 28 -6.64 -23.53 6.28
CA GLU A 28 -6.72 -24.88 5.73
C GLU A 28 -5.32 -25.55 5.70
N PRO A 29 -5.11 -26.68 6.41
CA PRO A 29 -3.78 -27.26 6.60
C PRO A 29 -3.07 -27.67 5.33
N GLU A 30 -3.79 -28.19 4.33
CA GLU A 30 -3.21 -28.62 3.06
C GLU A 30 -2.75 -27.42 2.23
N LEU A 31 -3.61 -26.40 2.11
CA LEU A 31 -3.29 -25.14 1.45
C LEU A 31 -2.10 -24.44 2.11
N ARG A 32 -2.08 -24.40 3.46
CA ARG A 32 -0.97 -23.88 4.26
C ARG A 32 0.34 -24.60 3.94
N ALA A 33 0.34 -25.92 3.90
CA ALA A 33 1.53 -26.71 3.60
C ALA A 33 2.07 -26.39 2.20
N TRP A 34 1.21 -26.27 1.19
CA TRP A 34 1.63 -25.89 -0.16
C TRP A 34 2.20 -24.48 -0.23
N VAL A 35 1.59 -23.51 0.47
CA VAL A 35 2.13 -22.15 0.56
C VAL A 35 3.53 -22.15 1.17
N ILE A 36 3.75 -22.91 2.25
CA ILE A 36 5.07 -23.02 2.90
C ILE A 36 6.10 -23.67 1.96
N GLU A 37 5.71 -24.71 1.21
CA GLU A 37 6.58 -25.36 0.22
C GLU A 37 7.01 -24.41 -0.90
N GLU A 38 6.05 -23.66 -1.47
CA GLU A 38 6.36 -22.73 -2.54
C GLU A 38 7.15 -21.52 -2.06
N LEU A 39 6.84 -21.00 -0.86
CA LEU A 39 7.61 -19.92 -0.27
C LEU A 39 9.04 -20.35 0.07
N HIS A 40 9.23 -21.60 0.49
CA HIS A 40 10.56 -22.19 0.65
C HIS A 40 11.31 -22.27 -0.69
N ALA A 41 10.65 -22.69 -1.77
CA ALA A 41 11.25 -22.71 -3.11
C ALA A 41 11.65 -21.29 -3.59
N VAL A 42 10.82 -20.28 -3.30
CA VAL A 42 11.12 -18.86 -3.56
C VAL A 42 12.33 -18.35 -2.75
N ARG A 43 12.47 -18.75 -1.48
CA ARG A 43 13.61 -18.33 -0.64
C ARG A 43 14.91 -19.07 -0.98
N ARG A 44 14.80 -20.33 -1.38
CA ARG A 44 15.95 -21.22 -1.64
C ARG A 44 15.84 -21.82 -3.04
N PRO A 45 15.90 -20.99 -4.09
CA PRO A 45 15.85 -21.49 -5.45
C PRO A 45 17.09 -22.35 -5.76
N PRO A 46 16.99 -23.32 -6.66
CA PRO A 46 18.14 -24.04 -7.18
C PRO A 46 19.22 -23.07 -7.72
N VAL A 47 20.48 -23.42 -7.50
CA VAL A 47 21.63 -22.67 -8.02
C VAL A 47 22.28 -23.48 -9.14
N HIS A 48 22.40 -22.87 -10.32
CA HIS A 48 23.08 -23.46 -11.47
C HIS A 48 24.10 -22.45 -12.01
N GLU A 49 25.37 -22.85 -12.14
CA GLU A 49 26.45 -21.97 -12.62
C GLU A 49 26.54 -20.63 -11.85
N ARG A 50 26.33 -20.66 -10.53
CA ARG A 50 26.25 -19.48 -9.63
C ARG A 50 25.05 -18.56 -9.89
N ARG A 51 24.16 -18.88 -10.82
CA ARG A 51 22.89 -18.19 -11.05
C ARG A 51 21.80 -18.82 -10.18
N ARG A 52 21.08 -17.98 -9.44
CA ARG A 52 19.87 -18.39 -8.72
C ARG A 52 18.69 -18.25 -9.67
N ALA A 53 17.88 -19.29 -9.79
CA ALA A 53 16.67 -19.22 -10.60
C ALA A 53 15.68 -18.19 -10.03
N PHE A 54 15.00 -17.46 -10.91
CA PHE A 54 13.75 -16.80 -10.57
C PHE A 54 12.66 -17.86 -10.45
N TYR A 55 11.65 -17.57 -9.65
CA TYR A 55 10.58 -18.52 -9.39
C TYR A 55 9.32 -17.79 -8.95
N GLY A 56 8.16 -18.32 -9.32
CA GLY A 56 6.89 -17.87 -8.79
C GLY A 56 5.81 -18.91 -8.94
N SER A 57 4.81 -18.83 -8.09
CA SER A 57 3.71 -19.79 -8.05
C SER A 57 2.40 -19.17 -7.58
N PHE A 58 1.30 -19.72 -8.07
CA PHE A 58 -0.05 -19.54 -7.56
C PHE A 58 -0.47 -20.79 -6.79
N VAL A 59 -0.93 -20.62 -5.56
CA VAL A 59 -1.64 -21.65 -4.81
C VAL A 59 -3.11 -21.26 -4.76
N MET A 60 -3.94 -22.03 -5.46
CA MET A 60 -5.35 -21.69 -5.67
C MET A 60 -6.20 -22.11 -4.48
N PRO A 61 -7.15 -21.27 -4.03
CA PRO A 61 -8.16 -21.69 -3.07
C PRO A 61 -9.26 -22.55 -3.73
N PRO A 62 -10.03 -23.34 -2.94
CA PRO A 62 -11.13 -24.16 -3.45
C PRO A 62 -12.17 -23.36 -4.25
N GLY A 63 -12.61 -23.91 -5.38
CA GLY A 63 -13.67 -23.33 -6.20
C GLY A 63 -13.28 -22.05 -6.98
N ARG A 64 -11.99 -21.68 -6.98
CA ARG A 64 -11.45 -20.56 -7.79
C ARG A 64 -10.60 -21.06 -8.94
N SER A 65 -10.46 -20.23 -9.96
CA SER A 65 -9.65 -20.50 -11.14
C SER A 65 -8.86 -19.25 -11.53
N LEU A 66 -7.71 -19.46 -12.19
CA LEU A 66 -6.88 -18.38 -12.73
C LEU A 66 -7.46 -17.72 -13.98
N LEU A 67 -8.56 -18.24 -14.54
CA LEU A 67 -9.18 -17.75 -15.78
C LEU A 67 -9.91 -16.40 -15.60
N VAL A 68 -9.24 -15.43 -14.99
CA VAL A 68 -9.72 -14.07 -14.76
C VAL A 68 -8.72 -13.08 -15.37
N GLY A 69 -9.11 -12.35 -16.42
CA GLY A 69 -8.41 -11.14 -16.88
C GLY A 69 -7.36 -11.32 -18.00
N GLY A 70 -7.27 -10.33 -18.89
CA GLY A 70 -6.84 -10.45 -20.30
C GLY A 70 -5.37 -10.71 -20.65
N ASP A 71 -4.46 -10.74 -19.68
CA ASP A 71 -3.02 -10.97 -19.93
C ASP A 71 -2.58 -12.42 -19.76
N LEU A 72 -3.38 -13.26 -19.08
CA LEU A 72 -3.15 -14.71 -19.06
C LEU A 72 -3.39 -15.26 -20.47
N SER A 73 -2.36 -15.85 -21.07
CA SER A 73 -2.44 -16.41 -22.44
C SER A 73 -2.99 -17.81 -22.42
N ASP A 74 -2.48 -18.63 -21.49
CA ASP A 74 -2.66 -20.07 -21.48
C ASP A 74 -2.40 -20.65 -20.09
N VAL A 75 -3.03 -21.79 -19.82
CA VAL A 75 -2.80 -22.61 -18.62
C VAL A 75 -2.49 -24.02 -19.10
N VAL A 76 -1.22 -24.41 -19.00
CA VAL A 76 -0.73 -25.70 -19.49
C VAL A 76 -0.72 -26.70 -18.34
N GLU A 77 -1.64 -27.66 -18.36
CA GLU A 77 -1.67 -28.74 -17.38
C GLU A 77 -0.39 -29.58 -17.43
N LEU A 78 0.16 -29.91 -16.26
CA LEU A 78 1.37 -30.72 -16.14
C LEU A 78 1.05 -32.22 -15.96
N GLY A 79 -0.21 -32.61 -15.77
CA GLY A 79 -0.60 -34.01 -15.57
C GLY A 79 0.22 -34.68 -14.46
N ASP A 80 0.87 -35.80 -14.77
CA ASP A 80 1.66 -36.61 -13.83
C ASP A 80 3.14 -36.17 -13.72
N TYR A 81 3.53 -35.04 -14.32
CA TYR A 81 4.91 -34.55 -14.18
C TYR A 81 5.21 -34.16 -12.71
N ASP A 82 6.42 -34.47 -12.27
CA ASP A 82 6.90 -34.07 -10.94
C ASP A 82 6.86 -32.54 -10.77
N ILE A 83 6.33 -32.09 -9.63
CA ILE A 83 6.29 -30.67 -9.26
C ILE A 83 7.67 -30.03 -9.32
N ALA A 84 8.74 -30.76 -8.97
CA ALA A 84 10.11 -30.23 -9.05
C ALA A 84 10.51 -29.91 -10.51
N LEU A 85 10.00 -30.65 -11.49
CA LEU A 85 10.18 -30.35 -12.91
C LEU A 85 9.36 -29.12 -13.31
N GLY A 86 8.10 -29.03 -12.88
CA GLY A 86 7.23 -27.87 -13.13
C GLY A 86 7.87 -26.56 -12.65
N ARG A 87 8.47 -26.57 -11.46
CA ARG A 87 9.19 -25.41 -10.89
C ARG A 87 10.32 -24.89 -11.79
N ARG A 88 10.92 -25.72 -12.64
CA ARG A 88 12.00 -25.30 -13.56
C ARG A 88 11.50 -24.45 -14.73
N PHE A 89 10.21 -24.53 -15.04
CA PHE A 89 9.56 -23.78 -16.11
C PHE A 89 8.84 -22.53 -15.63
N ALA A 90 8.78 -22.30 -14.31
CA ALA A 90 8.14 -21.14 -13.70
C ALA A 90 9.18 -20.08 -13.34
N ASP A 91 9.27 -19.00 -14.13
CA ASP A 91 10.22 -17.91 -13.90
C ASP A 91 9.69 -16.83 -12.93
N GLY A 92 8.42 -16.92 -12.53
CA GLY A 92 7.75 -15.97 -11.65
C GLY A 92 7.54 -14.59 -12.26
N ARG A 93 7.55 -14.48 -13.59
CA ARG A 93 7.31 -13.24 -14.34
C ARG A 93 6.40 -13.49 -15.53
N SER A 94 6.80 -14.37 -16.43
CA SER A 94 6.02 -14.73 -17.62
C SER A 94 5.35 -16.09 -17.42
N THR A 95 5.91 -16.94 -16.57
CA THR A 95 5.40 -18.26 -16.26
C THR A 95 5.38 -18.51 -14.75
N PHE A 96 4.30 -19.07 -14.25
CA PHE A 96 4.12 -19.40 -12.83
C PHE A 96 3.64 -20.83 -12.68
N LEU A 97 4.13 -21.53 -11.66
CA LEU A 97 3.58 -22.82 -11.26
C LEU A 97 2.21 -22.59 -10.62
N VAL A 98 1.21 -23.39 -10.98
CA VAL A 98 -0.12 -23.34 -10.38
C VAL A 98 -0.35 -24.64 -9.63
N ARG A 99 -0.83 -24.54 -8.38
CA ARG A 99 -1.28 -25.69 -7.58
C ARG A 99 -2.76 -25.53 -7.27
N HIS A 100 -3.54 -26.54 -7.61
CA HIS A 100 -4.96 -26.58 -7.33
C HIS A 100 -5.28 -27.46 -6.10
N PRO A 101 -6.38 -27.19 -5.40
CA PRO A 101 -6.87 -28.01 -4.28
C PRO A 101 -7.15 -29.47 -4.60
N ASP A 102 -7.44 -29.80 -5.85
CA ASP A 102 -7.64 -31.18 -6.30
C ASP A 102 -6.32 -31.95 -6.53
N GLY A 103 -5.17 -31.30 -6.24
CA GLY A 103 -3.83 -31.86 -6.42
C GLY A 103 -3.27 -31.69 -7.83
N THR A 104 -4.04 -31.13 -8.77
CA THR A 104 -3.54 -30.86 -10.12
C THR A 104 -2.53 -29.71 -10.12
N THR A 105 -1.59 -29.78 -11.05
CA THR A 105 -0.59 -28.73 -11.27
C THR A 105 -0.57 -28.28 -12.72
N ALA A 106 -0.32 -26.99 -12.93
CA ALA A 106 -0.27 -26.38 -14.24
C ALA A 106 0.80 -25.29 -14.31
N LEU A 107 1.08 -24.80 -15.52
CA LEU A 107 1.84 -23.58 -15.76
C LEU A 107 0.91 -22.49 -16.27
N ALA A 108 0.81 -21.38 -15.55
CA ALA A 108 0.17 -20.17 -16.03
C ALA A 108 1.17 -19.39 -16.89
N CYS A 109 0.82 -19.13 -18.14
CA CYS A 109 1.66 -18.47 -19.14
C CYS A 109 1.06 -17.12 -19.55
N PHE A 110 1.74 -16.01 -19.23
CA PHE A 110 1.27 -14.66 -19.50
C PHE A 110 1.85 -14.09 -20.80
N ARG A 111 1.05 -13.28 -21.52
CA ARG A 111 1.48 -12.67 -22.80
C ARG A 111 2.58 -11.64 -22.59
N ARG A 112 2.56 -11.01 -21.42
CA ARG A 112 3.52 -10.01 -20.95
C ARG A 112 4.02 -10.43 -19.58
N ALA A 113 5.21 -9.99 -19.22
CA ALA A 113 5.77 -10.27 -17.90
C ALA A 113 4.95 -9.57 -16.81
N VAL A 114 4.31 -10.36 -15.95
CA VAL A 114 3.62 -9.96 -14.72
C VAL A 114 4.66 -9.98 -13.60
N GLN A 115 5.37 -8.87 -13.47
CA GLN A 115 6.53 -8.76 -12.56
C GLN A 115 6.38 -7.63 -11.55
N TYR A 116 5.46 -6.70 -11.78
CA TYR A 116 5.20 -5.61 -10.85
C TYR A 116 4.27 -6.10 -9.75
N GLU A 117 4.42 -5.48 -8.57
CA GLU A 117 3.58 -5.81 -7.43
C GLU A 117 2.10 -5.56 -7.72
N ALA A 118 1.79 -4.47 -8.42
CA ALA A 118 0.41 -4.12 -8.78
C ALA A 118 -0.28 -5.18 -9.65
N ASP A 119 0.46 -5.82 -10.56
CA ASP A 119 -0.11 -6.86 -11.43
C ASP A 119 -0.49 -8.09 -10.58
N LEU A 120 0.39 -8.47 -9.64
CA LEU A 120 0.16 -9.63 -8.78
C LEU A 120 -0.87 -9.37 -7.69
N VAL A 121 -0.97 -8.14 -7.17
CA VAL A 121 -2.06 -7.76 -6.26
C VAL A 121 -3.41 -7.86 -6.98
N GLU A 122 -3.52 -7.34 -8.20
CA GLU A 122 -4.75 -7.44 -8.99
C GLU A 122 -5.15 -8.90 -9.25
N ILE A 123 -4.19 -9.75 -9.64
CA ILE A 123 -4.47 -11.18 -9.82
C ILE A 123 -4.86 -11.84 -8.49
N GLN A 124 -4.20 -11.50 -7.38
CA GLN A 124 -4.54 -12.02 -6.06
C GLN A 124 -5.96 -11.65 -5.66
N GLU A 125 -6.35 -10.38 -5.81
CA GLU A 125 -7.70 -9.88 -5.49
C GLU A 125 -8.77 -10.54 -6.38
N ALA A 126 -8.49 -10.72 -7.67
CA ALA A 126 -9.42 -11.31 -8.62
C ALA A 126 -9.63 -12.83 -8.40
N THR A 127 -8.56 -13.55 -8.03
CA THR A 127 -8.56 -15.02 -7.99
C THR A 127 -8.62 -15.59 -6.57
N GLY A 128 -8.23 -14.81 -5.56
CA GLY A 128 -7.99 -15.27 -4.20
C GLY A 128 -6.74 -16.15 -4.06
N ALA A 129 -5.92 -16.29 -5.11
CA ALA A 129 -4.73 -17.13 -5.07
C ALA A 129 -3.69 -16.61 -4.09
N VAL A 130 -3.03 -17.49 -3.34
CA VAL A 130 -1.83 -17.13 -2.60
C VAL A 130 -0.66 -17.18 -3.57
N ILE A 131 -0.01 -16.05 -3.81
CA ILE A 131 1.06 -15.94 -4.81
C ILE A 131 2.40 -15.84 -4.10
N ALA A 132 3.34 -16.74 -4.41
CA ALA A 132 4.72 -16.61 -3.97
C ALA A 132 5.59 -16.20 -5.17
N GLN A 133 6.49 -15.23 -4.98
CA GLN A 133 7.36 -14.75 -6.06
C GLN A 133 8.76 -14.43 -5.55
N ARG A 134 9.78 -14.80 -6.32
CA ARG A 134 11.14 -14.30 -6.20
C ARG A 134 11.37 -13.19 -7.23
N THR A 135 11.61 -11.97 -6.75
CA THR A 135 11.89 -10.84 -7.65
C THR A 135 13.25 -10.97 -8.33
N VAL A 136 13.48 -10.15 -9.35
CA VAL A 136 14.78 -10.04 -10.04
C VAL A 136 15.92 -9.62 -9.10
N MET A 137 15.62 -8.89 -8.03
CA MET A 137 16.56 -8.50 -6.99
C MET A 137 16.78 -9.60 -5.93
N GLY A 138 16.10 -10.73 -6.08
CA GLY A 138 16.22 -11.87 -5.17
C GLY A 138 15.42 -11.72 -3.88
N THR A 139 14.44 -10.83 -3.85
CA THR A 139 13.52 -10.67 -2.73
C THR A 139 12.42 -11.71 -2.81
N ALA A 140 12.09 -12.34 -1.68
CA ALA A 140 10.94 -13.25 -1.59
C ALA A 140 9.70 -12.44 -1.20
N ARG A 141 8.62 -12.60 -1.98
CA ARG A 141 7.33 -11.97 -1.74
C ARG A 141 6.24 -13.02 -1.66
N LEU A 142 5.25 -12.74 -0.82
CA LEU A 142 4.02 -13.50 -0.70
C LEU A 142 2.84 -12.51 -0.79
N PHE A 143 1.91 -12.79 -1.69
CA PHE A 143 0.69 -12.01 -1.89
C PHE A 143 -0.47 -12.81 -1.34
N VAL A 144 -1.17 -12.19 -0.38
CA VAL A 144 -2.34 -12.75 0.31
C VAL A 144 -3.39 -11.66 0.44
N GLU A 145 -4.62 -12.04 0.77
CA GLU A 145 -5.73 -11.09 0.96
C GLU A 145 -5.39 -9.98 1.97
N ALA A 146 -4.63 -10.32 3.01
CA ALA A 146 -4.22 -9.35 4.03
C ALA A 146 -3.14 -8.36 3.56
N GLY A 147 -2.52 -8.57 2.39
CA GLY A 147 -1.53 -7.68 1.80
C GLY A 147 -0.31 -8.37 1.20
N VAL A 148 0.72 -7.58 0.99
CA VAL A 148 2.00 -8.04 0.40
C VAL A 148 3.01 -8.21 1.51
N ILE A 149 3.58 -9.42 1.59
CA ILE A 149 4.53 -9.81 2.62
C ILE A 149 5.88 -10.00 1.96
N GLU A 150 6.91 -9.36 2.51
CA GLU A 150 8.24 -9.35 1.93
C GLU A 150 9.29 -9.81 2.95
N TRP A 151 10.20 -10.69 2.51
CA TRP A 151 11.40 -11.05 3.26
C TRP A 151 12.50 -10.04 3.00
N ASN A 152 12.87 -9.27 4.03
CA ASN A 152 13.88 -8.21 3.92
C ASN A 152 15.33 -8.68 4.19
N GLY A 153 15.55 -9.99 4.32
CA GLY A 153 16.85 -10.57 4.67
C GLY A 153 16.94 -11.09 6.09
N HIS A 154 16.10 -10.59 7.01
CA HIS A 154 16.12 -11.01 8.42
C HIS A 154 14.74 -11.23 9.05
N ARG A 155 13.68 -10.60 8.53
CA ARG A 155 12.30 -10.80 8.96
C ARG A 155 11.35 -10.72 7.78
N TRP A 156 10.16 -11.28 7.97
CA TRP A 156 9.01 -11.00 7.14
C TRP A 156 8.38 -9.69 7.57
N SER A 157 7.94 -8.90 6.60
CA SER A 157 7.25 -7.65 6.84
C SER A 157 6.04 -7.55 5.94
N GLN A 158 4.88 -7.28 6.55
CA GLN A 158 3.63 -7.10 5.84
C GLN A 158 3.40 -5.63 5.50
N ARG A 159 2.95 -5.38 4.27
CA ARG A 159 2.43 -4.10 3.79
C ARG A 159 0.97 -4.28 3.39
N ALA A 160 0.11 -3.47 3.99
CA ALA A 160 -1.29 -3.37 3.59
C ALA A 160 -1.40 -2.90 2.13
N THR A 161 -2.39 -3.42 1.39
CA THR A 161 -2.68 -3.06 0.00
C THR A 161 -3.14 -1.60 -0.12
N ALA A 162 -3.16 -1.09 -1.35
CA ALA A 162 -3.81 0.18 -1.68
C ALA A 162 -5.29 0.17 -1.24
N ALA A 163 -6.03 -0.90 -1.59
CA ALA A 163 -7.45 -1.07 -1.26
C ALA A 163 -7.74 -0.92 0.25
N ALA A 164 -6.92 -1.53 1.10
CA ALA A 164 -7.07 -1.43 2.56
C ALA A 164 -6.93 0.01 3.11
N ARG A 165 -6.35 0.94 2.35
CA ARG A 165 -6.13 2.34 2.73
C ARG A 165 -7.16 3.29 2.14
N VAL A 166 -7.90 2.88 1.11
CA VAL A 166 -8.87 3.71 0.39
C VAL A 166 -9.91 4.32 1.35
N PRO A 167 -10.56 3.58 2.27
CA PRO A 167 -11.56 4.17 3.16
C PRO A 167 -11.00 5.26 4.07
N ALA A 168 -9.73 5.13 4.47
CA ALA A 168 -9.08 6.13 5.31
C ALA A 168 -8.85 7.42 4.54
N VAL A 169 -8.33 7.33 3.30
CA VAL A 169 -8.00 8.50 2.47
C VAL A 169 -9.24 9.15 1.87
N ALA A 170 -10.20 8.35 1.38
CA ALA A 170 -11.42 8.84 0.74
C ALA A 170 -12.26 9.76 1.65
N ARG A 171 -12.25 9.53 2.97
CA ARG A 171 -12.90 10.42 3.96
C ARG A 171 -12.36 11.84 3.96
N HIS A 172 -11.11 12.04 3.54
CA HIS A 172 -10.48 13.36 3.46
C HIS A 172 -10.46 13.91 2.04
N ALA A 173 -10.64 13.07 1.02
CA ALA A 173 -10.61 13.44 -0.40
C ALA A 173 -11.98 13.91 -0.90
N VAL A 174 -12.58 14.87 -0.20
CA VAL A 174 -13.94 15.34 -0.49
C VAL A 174 -13.98 16.03 -1.85
N GLY A 175 -14.98 15.67 -2.67
CA GLY A 175 -15.14 16.19 -4.03
C GLY A 175 -14.28 15.47 -5.08
N VAL A 176 -13.38 14.57 -4.66
CA VAL A 176 -12.56 13.75 -5.54
C VAL A 176 -13.23 12.39 -5.75
N SER A 177 -13.21 11.91 -6.99
CA SER A 177 -13.76 10.58 -7.30
C SER A 177 -12.98 9.46 -6.63
N LEU A 178 -13.66 8.38 -6.25
CA LEU A 178 -13.02 7.22 -5.63
C LEU A 178 -11.93 6.62 -6.51
N GLU A 179 -12.15 6.61 -7.83
CA GLU A 179 -11.20 6.13 -8.85
C GLU A 179 -9.85 6.86 -8.79
N VAL A 180 -9.84 8.17 -8.51
CA VAL A 180 -8.60 8.96 -8.34
C VAL A 180 -7.87 8.54 -7.07
N VAL A 181 -8.61 8.32 -5.97
CA VAL A 181 -8.02 7.88 -4.69
C VAL A 181 -7.43 6.49 -4.81
N GLU A 182 -8.16 5.57 -5.45
CA GLU A 182 -7.71 4.20 -5.75
C GLU A 182 -6.46 4.21 -6.62
N GLY A 183 -6.51 4.89 -7.77
CA GLY A 183 -5.38 4.98 -8.69
C GLY A 183 -4.14 5.62 -8.08
N LEU A 184 -4.30 6.67 -7.27
CA LEU A 184 -3.20 7.31 -6.56
C LEU A 184 -2.58 6.40 -5.50
N LEU A 185 -3.40 5.71 -4.69
CA LEU A 185 -2.91 4.74 -3.72
C LEU A 185 -2.21 3.56 -4.40
N ASP A 186 -2.74 3.08 -5.51
CA ASP A 186 -2.15 1.99 -6.30
C ASP A 186 -0.78 2.39 -6.86
N LEU A 187 -0.68 3.58 -7.47
CA LEU A 187 0.59 4.15 -7.91
C LEU A 187 1.59 4.26 -6.75
N CYS A 188 1.19 4.83 -5.61
CA CYS A 188 2.11 5.01 -4.48
C CYS A 188 2.52 3.70 -3.82
N VAL A 189 1.57 2.79 -3.56
CA VAL A 189 1.76 1.59 -2.73
C VAL A 189 2.33 0.42 -3.52
N HIS A 190 1.92 0.25 -4.78
CA HIS A 190 2.26 -0.93 -5.58
C HIS A 190 3.21 -0.66 -6.76
N TRP A 191 3.49 0.61 -7.08
CA TRP A 191 4.48 0.98 -8.10
C TRP A 191 5.69 1.72 -7.53
N LEU A 192 5.49 2.90 -6.94
CA LEU A 192 6.58 3.75 -6.48
C LEU A 192 7.33 3.13 -5.29
N SER A 193 6.60 2.72 -4.25
CA SER A 193 7.19 2.11 -3.05
C SER A 193 7.97 0.81 -3.36
N PRO A 194 7.41 -0.18 -4.08
CA PRO A 194 8.13 -1.41 -4.41
C PRO A 194 9.25 -1.19 -5.43
N GLY A 195 9.16 -0.12 -6.22
CA GLY A 195 10.22 0.37 -7.12
C GLY A 195 11.32 1.14 -6.39
N GLN A 196 11.24 1.30 -5.07
CA GLN A 196 12.18 2.08 -4.24
C GLN A 196 12.30 3.53 -4.73
N VAL A 197 11.21 4.10 -5.23
CA VAL A 197 11.16 5.50 -5.66
C VAL A 197 10.59 6.33 -4.53
N GLY A 198 11.50 6.99 -3.80
CA GLY A 198 11.11 7.99 -2.80
C GLY A 198 10.55 9.25 -3.48
N GLY A 199 9.43 9.77 -2.99
CA GLY A 199 8.76 10.89 -3.63
C GLY A 199 7.67 11.53 -2.78
N THR A 200 7.15 12.67 -3.23
CA THR A 200 5.98 13.32 -2.63
C THR A 200 4.96 13.58 -3.72
N VAL A 201 3.69 13.23 -3.48
CA VAL A 201 2.57 13.55 -4.37
C VAL A 201 1.56 14.38 -3.60
N VAL A 202 1.11 15.47 -4.20
CA VAL A 202 0.11 16.38 -3.64
C VAL A 202 -1.14 16.29 -4.49
N LEU A 203 -2.24 15.81 -3.90
CA LEU A 203 -3.57 15.83 -4.49
C LEU A 203 -4.29 17.13 -4.08
N VAL A 204 -4.66 17.95 -5.05
CA VAL A 204 -5.47 19.16 -4.83
C VAL A 204 -6.94 18.78 -4.85
N LEU A 205 -7.71 19.21 -3.85
CA LEU A 205 -9.16 18.96 -3.77
C LEU A 205 -10.01 20.08 -4.38
N THR A 206 -9.35 21.11 -4.91
CA THR A 206 -9.96 22.28 -5.55
C THR A 206 -9.13 22.64 -6.79
N SER A 207 -9.53 23.65 -7.57
CA SER A 207 -8.84 23.99 -8.83
C SER A 207 -7.31 24.08 -8.65
N ALA A 208 -6.55 23.19 -9.31
CA ALA A 208 -5.11 23.08 -9.16
C ALA A 208 -4.34 24.38 -9.44
N GLN A 209 -4.88 25.25 -10.30
CA GLN A 209 -4.28 26.55 -10.62
C GLN A 209 -4.00 27.39 -9.37
N ARG A 210 -4.91 27.37 -8.38
CA ARG A 210 -4.73 28.10 -7.12
C ARG A 210 -3.69 27.45 -6.20
N MET A 211 -3.46 26.14 -6.33
CA MET A 211 -2.43 25.48 -5.52
C MET A 211 -1.03 25.86 -5.99
N LEU A 212 -0.83 26.04 -7.30
CA LEU A 212 0.48 26.39 -7.84
C LEU A 212 1.01 27.72 -7.28
N ASP A 213 0.13 28.61 -6.83
CA ASP A 213 0.50 29.87 -6.14
C ASP A 213 1.16 29.63 -4.76
N TYR A 214 0.96 28.44 -4.17
CA TYR A 214 1.45 28.08 -2.83
C TYR A 214 2.65 27.15 -2.83
N VAL A 215 3.09 26.69 -4.00
CA VAL A 215 4.31 25.88 -4.16
C VAL A 215 5.43 26.71 -4.76
N ASP A 216 6.64 26.21 -4.68
CA ASP A 216 7.78 26.73 -5.40
C ASP A 216 7.90 26.04 -6.75
N ALA A 217 7.52 26.74 -7.82
CA ALA A 217 7.43 26.18 -9.17
C ALA A 217 8.58 26.61 -10.09
N ASP A 218 9.56 27.36 -9.57
CA ASP A 218 10.64 27.99 -10.36
C ASP A 218 11.44 26.96 -11.18
N ASP A 219 11.74 25.80 -10.59
CA ASP A 219 12.46 24.69 -11.23
C ASP A 219 11.53 23.52 -11.63
N SER A 220 10.21 23.74 -11.60
CA SER A 220 9.25 22.69 -11.93
C SER A 220 9.22 22.38 -13.43
N ILE A 221 8.94 21.13 -13.75
CA ILE A 221 8.70 20.69 -15.12
C ILE A 221 7.20 20.49 -15.36
N PRO A 222 6.68 20.90 -16.54
CA PRO A 222 5.30 20.62 -16.89
C PRO A 222 5.11 19.11 -17.03
N ALA A 223 4.04 18.59 -16.45
CA ALA A 223 3.68 17.20 -16.65
C ALA A 223 2.96 17.01 -18.00
N PRO A 224 3.26 15.95 -18.77
CA PRO A 224 2.38 15.51 -19.84
C PRO A 224 1.00 15.11 -19.27
N PRO A 225 -0.05 14.91 -20.10
CA PRO A 225 -1.40 14.57 -19.64
C PRO A 225 -1.48 13.13 -19.09
N LEU A 226 -0.70 12.85 -18.05
CA LEU A 226 -0.72 11.62 -17.27
C LEU A 226 -1.79 11.75 -16.20
N SER A 227 -2.48 10.65 -15.95
CA SER A 227 -3.55 10.57 -14.97
C SER A 227 -3.40 9.31 -14.16
N VAL A 228 -3.63 9.41 -12.85
CA VAL A 228 -3.61 8.25 -11.95
C VAL A 228 -4.82 7.33 -12.13
N ARG A 229 -5.81 7.76 -12.91
CA ARG A 229 -6.98 6.96 -13.29
C ARG A 229 -6.67 5.87 -14.32
N HIS A 230 -5.55 6.02 -15.01
CA HIS A 230 -5.14 5.14 -16.11
C HIS A 230 -3.86 4.39 -15.71
N ARG A 231 -3.97 3.10 -15.36
CA ARG A 231 -2.82 2.27 -14.93
C ARG A 231 -1.73 2.20 -15.99
N GLU A 232 -2.08 2.31 -17.27
CA GLU A 232 -1.13 2.41 -18.38
C GLU A 232 -0.20 3.63 -18.30
N HIS A 233 -0.55 4.65 -17.51
CA HIS A 233 0.30 5.83 -17.27
C HIS A 233 1.30 5.62 -16.12
N PHE A 234 1.14 4.60 -15.28
CA PHE A 234 1.97 4.41 -14.09
C PHE A 234 3.46 4.17 -14.41
N PRO A 235 3.84 3.44 -15.48
CA PRO A 235 5.24 3.36 -15.90
C PRO A 235 5.85 4.75 -16.19
N ALA A 236 5.08 5.67 -16.77
CA ALA A 236 5.55 7.03 -17.05
C ALA A 236 5.72 7.84 -15.76
N PHE A 237 4.79 7.71 -14.80
CA PHE A 237 4.96 8.30 -13.46
C PHE A 237 6.20 7.76 -12.75
N LEU A 238 6.39 6.44 -12.73
CA LEU A 238 7.55 5.78 -12.13
C LEU A 238 8.86 6.31 -12.75
N ALA A 239 8.91 6.37 -14.09
CA ALA A 239 10.08 6.87 -14.81
C ALA A 239 10.37 8.35 -14.52
N ALA A 240 9.36 9.22 -14.50
CA ALA A 240 9.54 10.64 -14.22
C ALA A 240 9.94 10.89 -12.76
N MET A 241 9.25 10.27 -11.80
CA MET A 241 9.48 10.46 -10.37
C MET A 241 10.78 9.82 -9.87
N SER A 242 11.32 8.81 -10.55
CA SER A 242 12.66 8.28 -10.25
C SER A 242 13.80 9.21 -10.65
N GLN A 243 13.52 10.23 -11.46
CA GLN A 243 14.51 11.19 -11.98
C GLN A 243 14.27 12.61 -11.46
N THR A 244 13.15 12.84 -10.78
CA THR A 244 12.72 14.17 -10.35
C THR A 244 12.60 14.19 -8.83
N ASP A 245 13.34 15.07 -8.16
CA ASP A 245 13.18 15.27 -6.72
C ASP A 245 11.96 16.18 -6.42
N LEU A 246 11.65 16.37 -5.13
CA LEU A 246 10.54 17.19 -4.64
C LEU A 246 9.16 16.60 -4.92
N ALA A 247 8.13 17.44 -5.13
CA ALA A 247 6.74 17.01 -5.19
C ALA A 247 6.16 17.00 -6.61
N THR A 248 5.24 16.07 -6.85
CA THR A 248 4.35 16.02 -8.01
C THR A 248 2.96 16.51 -7.59
N VAL A 249 2.36 17.42 -8.36
CA VAL A 249 1.02 17.96 -8.10
C VAL A 249 0.01 17.31 -9.03
N LEU A 250 -1.05 16.76 -8.45
CA LEU A 250 -2.22 16.24 -9.14
C LEU A 250 -3.44 17.10 -8.82
N ASP A 251 -4.31 17.31 -9.80
CA ASP A 251 -5.61 17.93 -9.57
C ASP A 251 -6.65 16.93 -9.00
N ASP A 252 -7.86 17.42 -8.79
CA ASP A 252 -9.02 16.68 -8.27
C ASP A 252 -9.55 15.61 -9.24
N GLU A 253 -9.16 15.68 -10.51
CA GLU A 253 -9.42 14.66 -11.54
C GLU A 253 -8.30 13.62 -11.62
N GLY A 254 -7.24 13.76 -10.83
CA GLY A 254 -6.09 12.84 -10.79
C GLY A 254 -5.06 13.07 -11.90
N ASN A 255 -5.13 14.18 -12.62
CA ASN A 255 -4.18 14.52 -13.68
C ASN A 255 -2.94 15.23 -13.12
N ALA A 256 -1.78 14.86 -13.63
CA ALA A 256 -0.54 15.53 -13.30
C ALA A 256 -0.50 16.94 -13.88
N ARG A 257 -0.16 17.92 -13.04
CA ARG A 257 -0.08 19.34 -13.41
C ARG A 257 1.35 19.85 -13.43
N ALA A 258 2.15 19.46 -12.44
CA ALA A 258 3.57 19.82 -12.34
C ALA A 258 4.34 18.74 -11.60
N MET A 259 5.62 18.60 -11.93
CA MET A 259 6.57 17.75 -11.22
C MET A 259 7.78 18.58 -10.79
N GLY A 260 8.41 18.23 -9.68
CA GLY A 260 9.57 18.97 -9.16
C GLY A 260 9.22 20.26 -8.44
N VAL A 261 8.02 20.37 -7.85
CA VAL A 261 7.64 21.58 -7.09
C VAL A 261 8.13 21.51 -5.65
N GLY A 262 8.66 22.62 -5.13
CA GLY A 262 9.01 22.76 -3.72
C GLY A 262 7.77 23.02 -2.86
N LEU A 263 7.64 22.33 -1.73
CA LEU A 263 6.55 22.58 -0.79
C LEU A 263 6.92 23.69 0.18
N ARG A 264 6.17 24.80 0.16
CA ARG A 264 6.35 25.92 1.10
C ARG A 264 5.52 25.68 2.35
N SER A 265 6.04 26.10 3.50
CA SER A 265 5.32 26.04 4.77
C SER A 265 5.54 27.29 5.59
N THR A 266 4.56 27.62 6.41
CA THR A 266 4.61 28.77 7.32
C THR A 266 5.45 28.45 8.56
N ALA A 267 5.96 29.51 9.20
CA ALA A 267 6.60 29.38 10.51
C ALA A 267 5.66 28.76 11.58
N SER A 268 4.34 28.94 11.43
CA SER A 268 3.37 28.33 12.33
C SER A 268 3.33 26.81 12.16
N ALA A 269 3.32 26.31 10.93
CA ALA A 269 3.42 24.87 10.65
C ALA A 269 4.74 24.30 11.19
N ASP A 270 5.85 25.02 11.02
CA ASP A 270 7.16 24.61 11.55
C ASP A 270 7.17 24.40 13.08
N LEU A 271 6.48 25.29 13.80
CA LEU A 271 6.39 25.27 15.27
C LEU A 271 5.36 24.26 15.80
N LEU A 272 4.22 24.11 15.12
CA LEU A 272 3.08 23.33 15.62
C LEU A 272 3.10 21.88 15.15
N VAL A 273 3.68 21.62 13.99
CA VAL A 273 3.65 20.32 13.32
C VAL A 273 5.05 19.74 13.28
N SER A 274 5.36 18.93 14.29
CA SER A 274 6.64 18.22 14.39
C SER A 274 6.52 16.82 13.81
N ASP A 275 7.39 16.47 12.86
CA ASP A 275 7.63 15.08 12.45
C ASP A 275 9.12 14.76 12.63
N ARG A 276 9.42 13.67 13.35
CA ARG A 276 10.80 13.23 13.63
C ARG A 276 11.40 12.40 12.49
N ARG A 277 10.62 12.08 11.45
CA ARG A 277 11.07 11.34 10.25
C ARG A 277 11.88 12.25 9.29
N GLY A 278 12.06 11.82 8.04
CA GLY A 278 12.85 12.53 7.03
C GLY A 278 12.27 13.89 6.58
N MET A 279 13.04 14.61 5.76
CA MET A 279 12.65 15.91 5.20
C MET A 279 11.32 15.86 4.43
N ARG A 280 11.07 14.79 3.65
CA ARG A 280 9.83 14.63 2.87
C ARG A 280 8.60 14.53 3.78
N HIS A 281 8.66 13.71 4.85
CA HIS A 281 7.58 13.62 5.84
C HIS A 281 7.31 14.95 6.54
N ARG A 282 8.36 15.65 6.99
CA ARG A 282 8.21 16.99 7.58
C ARG A 282 7.53 17.97 6.63
N SER A 283 8.04 18.06 5.40
CA SER A 283 7.55 19.01 4.40
C SER A 283 6.11 18.71 4.01
N GLY A 284 5.80 17.44 3.71
CA GLY A 284 4.44 17.03 3.34
C GLY A 284 3.42 17.24 4.46
N ARG A 285 3.80 16.92 5.71
CA ARG A 285 2.91 17.12 6.86
C ARG A 285 2.64 18.60 7.10
N ARG A 286 3.67 19.46 7.08
CA ARG A 286 3.53 20.92 7.24
C ARG A 286 2.74 21.56 6.10
N PHE A 287 3.01 21.15 4.87
CA PHE A 287 2.25 21.61 3.71
C PHE A 287 0.77 21.27 3.82
N SER A 288 0.43 20.01 4.18
CA SER A 288 -0.97 19.61 4.38
C SER A 288 -1.67 20.36 5.53
N PHE A 289 -0.89 20.85 6.50
CA PHE A 289 -1.40 21.74 7.55
C PHE A 289 -1.73 23.11 6.94
N ASP A 290 -0.78 23.80 6.34
CA ASP A 290 -1.03 25.15 5.79
C ASP A 290 -2.09 25.17 4.68
N HIS A 291 -2.23 24.05 3.96
CA HIS A 291 -3.15 23.91 2.84
C HIS A 291 -4.16 22.76 3.07
N PRO A 292 -5.26 23.02 3.81
CA PRO A 292 -6.32 22.03 4.05
C PRO A 292 -7.01 21.52 2.78
N GLN A 293 -6.83 22.21 1.65
CA GLN A 293 -7.34 21.79 0.34
C GLN A 293 -6.43 20.75 -0.34
N ALA A 294 -5.40 20.26 0.34
CA ALA A 294 -4.45 19.29 -0.16
C ALA A 294 -4.50 17.98 0.64
N ILE A 295 -4.16 16.88 -0.03
CA ILE A 295 -3.75 15.63 0.60
C ILE A 295 -2.35 15.30 0.10
N VAL A 296 -1.44 14.98 1.02
CA VAL A 296 -0.03 14.76 0.67
C VAL A 296 0.36 13.31 0.93
N PHE A 297 0.79 12.63 -0.12
CA PHE A 297 1.30 11.27 -0.10
C PHE A 297 2.82 11.36 -0.09
N VAL A 298 3.45 10.83 0.94
CA VAL A 298 4.90 10.74 1.06
C VAL A 298 5.29 9.28 0.89
N ILE A 299 6.06 9.00 -0.15
CA ILE A 299 6.61 7.69 -0.46
C ILE A 299 8.06 7.70 0.02
N SER A 300 8.34 6.86 1.01
CA SER A 300 9.71 6.57 1.42
C SER A 300 10.39 5.64 0.43
N GLU A 301 11.69 5.86 0.20
CA GLU A 301 12.56 4.92 -0.51
C GLU A 301 12.65 3.55 0.20
N ASP A 302 12.56 3.54 1.54
CA ASP A 302 12.52 2.32 2.37
C ASP A 302 11.13 1.67 2.47
N GLY A 303 10.19 2.06 1.59
CA GLY A 303 8.94 1.36 1.32
C GLY A 303 7.64 1.84 1.99
N PRO A 304 7.59 2.65 3.07
CA PRO A 304 6.30 3.12 3.59
C PRO A 304 5.73 4.26 2.76
N VAL A 305 4.45 4.13 2.41
CA VAL A 305 3.62 5.26 1.99
C VAL A 305 2.91 5.80 3.23
N THR A 306 3.05 7.10 3.46
CA THR A 306 2.36 7.85 4.50
C THR A 306 1.49 8.91 3.85
N VAL A 307 0.24 9.05 4.29
CA VAL A 307 -0.71 10.04 3.77
C VAL A 307 -1.03 11.06 4.85
N PHE A 308 -0.94 12.34 4.50
CA PHE A 308 -1.22 13.47 5.38
C PHE A 308 -2.41 14.29 4.87
N SER A 309 -3.26 14.73 5.80
CA SER A 309 -4.31 15.73 5.58
C SER A 309 -4.38 16.62 6.81
N ASP A 310 -4.49 17.94 6.60
CA ASP A 310 -4.68 18.92 7.69
C ASP A 310 -3.58 18.87 8.77
N GLY A 311 -2.38 18.40 8.40
CA GLY A 311 -1.24 18.21 9.31
C GLY A 311 -1.27 16.93 10.15
N ALA A 312 -2.29 16.08 10.00
CA ALA A 312 -2.37 14.76 10.62
C ALA A 312 -2.05 13.66 9.62
N GLU A 313 -1.51 12.56 10.15
CA GLU A 313 -1.29 11.32 9.41
C GLU A 313 -2.60 10.53 9.38
N ILE A 314 -3.16 10.33 8.18
CA ILE A 314 -4.48 9.71 7.98
C ILE A 314 -4.38 8.27 7.47
N ALA A 315 -3.21 7.85 6.97
CA ALA A 315 -2.90 6.46 6.62
C ALA A 315 -1.38 6.19 6.72
N THR A 316 -0.97 5.07 7.34
CA THR A 316 0.45 4.66 7.47
C THR A 316 0.66 3.14 7.57
N ARG A 317 1.91 2.71 7.75
CA ARG A 317 2.37 1.29 7.84
C ARG A 317 1.43 0.38 8.65
N GLY A 318 1.15 -0.79 8.08
CA GLY A 318 1.11 -2.07 8.81
C GLY A 318 -0.13 -2.38 9.65
N LEU A 319 -1.07 -1.46 9.79
CA LEU A 319 -2.36 -1.75 10.39
C LEU A 319 -3.42 -1.30 9.39
N ALA A 320 -4.35 -2.19 9.02
CA ALA A 320 -5.69 -1.73 8.73
C ALA A 320 -5.99 -0.70 9.82
N THR A 321 -6.22 0.55 9.44
CA THR A 321 -6.61 1.64 10.35
C THR A 321 -7.35 1.03 11.53
N GLN A 322 -6.82 1.21 12.76
CA GLN A 322 -7.39 0.70 14.02
C GLN A 322 -8.86 0.39 13.78
N PRO A 323 -9.26 -0.88 13.91
CA PRO A 323 -10.42 -1.37 13.24
C PRO A 323 -11.56 -0.37 13.43
N LEU A 324 -12.10 0.12 12.32
CA LEU A 324 -13.34 0.90 12.27
C LEU A 324 -14.47 0.21 13.09
N ILE A 325 -14.26 -1.02 13.53
CA ILE A 325 -15.02 -1.76 14.55
C ILE A 325 -15.18 -0.97 15.87
N ALA A 326 -14.25 -0.11 16.30
CA ALA A 326 -14.49 0.76 17.47
C ALA A 326 -15.49 1.90 17.22
N ARG A 327 -15.82 2.20 15.95
CA ARG A 327 -16.87 3.17 15.61
C ARG A 327 -18.29 2.58 15.64
N SER A 328 -18.47 1.31 15.97
CA SER A 328 -19.77 0.67 15.70
C SER A 328 -20.90 1.01 16.68
N ILE A 329 -20.71 1.77 17.77
CA ILE A 329 -21.82 2.10 18.70
C ILE A 329 -21.77 3.52 19.31
N ALA A 330 -20.60 4.12 19.55
CA ALA A 330 -20.53 5.40 20.26
C ALA A 330 -20.66 6.62 19.32
N PRO A 331 -21.49 7.63 19.65
CA PRO A 331 -21.55 8.87 18.88
C PRO A 331 -20.21 9.60 18.91
N THR A 332 -19.81 10.17 17.76
CA THR A 332 -18.65 11.05 17.67
C THR A 332 -19.07 12.52 17.73
N GLU A 333 -18.21 13.35 18.30
CA GLU A 333 -18.34 14.80 18.33
C GLU A 333 -17.13 15.45 17.65
N GLU A 334 -17.30 16.69 17.19
CA GLU A 334 -16.23 17.48 16.60
C GLU A 334 -15.74 18.54 17.59
N GLN A 335 -14.43 18.61 17.80
CA GLN A 335 -13.81 19.56 18.71
C GLN A 335 -12.59 20.24 18.08
N ARG A 336 -12.41 21.54 18.30
CA ARG A 336 -11.18 22.23 17.90
C ARG A 336 -10.08 22.06 18.93
N CYS A 337 -8.90 21.67 18.47
CA CYS A 337 -7.71 21.66 19.33
C CYS A 337 -7.37 23.10 19.76
N ALA A 338 -7.24 23.35 21.07
CA ALA A 338 -6.93 24.68 21.60
C ALA A 338 -5.59 25.24 21.07
N ARG A 339 -4.62 24.36 20.78
CA ARG A 339 -3.28 24.74 20.32
C ARG A 339 -3.18 24.98 18.82
N CYS A 340 -3.57 24.00 18.00
CA CYS A 340 -3.41 24.09 16.54
C CYS A 340 -4.69 24.48 15.79
N ARG A 341 -5.82 24.60 16.50
CA ARG A 341 -7.15 24.98 16.00
C ARG A 341 -7.77 24.02 14.97
N ARG A 342 -7.14 22.88 14.69
CA ARG A 342 -7.66 21.85 13.80
C ARG A 342 -8.90 21.20 14.38
N LEU A 343 -9.83 20.84 13.50
CA LEU A 343 -11.05 20.14 13.85
C LEU A 343 -10.74 18.65 14.03
N ILE A 344 -11.03 18.12 15.21
CA ILE A 344 -10.70 16.76 15.64
C ILE A 344 -12.01 16.03 15.90
N GLU A 345 -12.10 14.80 15.41
CA GLU A 345 -13.20 13.89 15.73
C GLU A 345 -12.87 13.14 17.01
N VAL A 346 -13.79 13.15 17.98
CA VAL A 346 -13.62 12.54 19.30
C VAL A 346 -14.82 11.69 19.68
N ILE A 347 -14.63 10.72 20.56
CA ILE A 347 -15.70 9.99 21.26
C ILE A 347 -15.70 10.47 22.71
N VAL A 348 -16.86 10.95 23.19
CA VAL A 348 -17.03 11.47 24.56
C VAL A 348 -17.51 10.35 25.50
N GLY A 349 -17.03 10.35 26.74
CA GLY A 349 -17.59 9.51 27.81
C GLY A 349 -17.10 8.06 27.83
N VAL A 350 -16.10 7.71 27.01
CA VAL A 350 -15.37 6.44 27.16
C VAL A 350 -14.17 6.72 28.06
N SER A 351 -14.13 6.08 29.23
CA SER A 351 -12.98 6.14 30.15
C SER A 351 -11.75 5.55 29.46
N ALA A 352 -11.02 6.39 28.73
CA ALA A 352 -9.83 5.97 28.02
C ALA A 352 -8.76 5.61 29.05
N THR A 353 -8.30 4.36 29.02
CA THR A 353 -7.09 3.93 29.76
C THR A 353 -5.81 4.52 29.16
N THR A 354 -5.92 5.31 28.09
CA THR A 354 -4.82 5.96 27.38
C THR A 354 -5.11 7.44 27.19
N THR A 355 -4.10 8.28 27.42
CA THR A 355 -4.19 9.72 27.20
C THR A 355 -4.32 10.01 25.71
N SER A 356 -5.42 10.66 25.31
CA SER A 356 -5.63 11.11 23.94
C SER A 356 -4.86 12.40 23.68
N ALA A 357 -4.24 12.52 22.51
CA ALA A 357 -3.53 13.73 22.09
C ALA A 357 -4.01 14.17 20.70
N CYS A 358 -3.96 15.47 20.42
CA CYS A 358 -4.22 16.00 19.09
C CYS A 358 -3.29 15.32 18.05
N PRO A 359 -3.81 14.72 16.96
CA PRO A 359 -3.00 14.01 15.98
C PRO A 359 -2.13 14.94 15.12
N VAL A 360 -2.39 16.25 15.17
CA VAL A 360 -1.66 17.26 14.43
C VAL A 360 -0.48 17.81 15.22
N CYS A 361 -0.70 18.29 16.45
CA CYS A 361 0.31 18.99 17.24
C CYS A 361 0.69 18.31 18.57
N GLY A 362 0.10 17.16 18.89
CA GLY A 362 0.38 16.40 20.11
C GLY A 362 -0.07 17.07 21.42
N ALA A 363 -0.95 18.08 21.36
CA ALA A 363 -1.48 18.71 22.57
C ALA A 363 -2.45 17.77 23.29
N LEU A 364 -2.34 17.71 24.62
CA LEU A 364 -3.23 16.94 25.50
C LEU A 364 -4.41 17.78 26.02
N GLU A 365 -4.20 19.10 26.13
CA GLU A 365 -5.18 20.03 26.68
C GLU A 365 -6.49 19.99 25.88
N GLY A 366 -7.58 19.73 26.60
CA GLY A 366 -8.93 19.62 26.06
C GLY A 366 -9.32 18.22 25.58
N PHE A 367 -8.47 17.20 25.75
CA PHE A 367 -8.77 15.81 25.37
C PHE A 367 -8.80 14.83 26.55
N GLU A 368 -8.80 15.32 27.79
CA GLU A 368 -8.62 14.53 29.02
C GLU A 368 -9.71 13.46 29.23
N GLU A 369 -10.93 13.71 28.77
CA GLU A 369 -12.10 12.82 28.92
C GLU A 369 -12.66 12.32 27.57
N THR A 370 -11.84 12.41 26.52
CA THR A 370 -12.24 12.07 25.16
C THR A 370 -11.31 11.02 24.57
N THR A 371 -11.81 10.19 23.65
CA THR A 371 -10.98 9.35 22.80
C THR A 371 -10.86 10.01 21.43
N VAL A 372 -9.64 10.42 21.05
CA VAL A 372 -9.39 11.03 19.73
C VAL A 372 -9.45 9.96 18.64
N VAL A 373 -10.32 10.16 17.66
CA VAL A 373 -10.51 9.26 16.50
C VAL A 373 -9.65 9.69 15.32
N GLY A 374 -9.54 11.00 15.07
CA GLY A 374 -8.78 11.52 13.94
C GLY A 374 -8.98 13.02 13.72
N VAL A 375 -8.50 13.52 12.58
CA VAL A 375 -8.78 14.89 12.12
C VAL A 375 -10.04 14.88 11.25
N VAL A 376 -10.84 15.94 11.29
CA VAL A 376 -11.93 16.18 10.33
C VAL A 376 -11.42 17.12 9.25
N LYS A 377 -11.77 16.85 7.99
CA LYS A 377 -11.35 17.70 6.86
C LYS A 377 -11.97 19.10 7.01
N GLU A 378 -11.16 20.16 7.02
CA GLU A 378 -11.72 21.51 7.24
C GLU A 378 -12.57 22.03 6.06
N ALA A 379 -12.31 21.55 4.85
CA ALA A 379 -13.04 21.97 3.65
C ALA A 379 -14.52 21.55 3.70
N THR A 380 -14.84 20.40 4.28
CA THR A 380 -16.22 19.92 4.46
C THR A 380 -17.01 20.75 5.46
N TRP A 381 -16.39 21.16 6.55
CA TRP A 381 -17.05 21.92 7.60
C TRP A 381 -17.50 23.31 7.11
N ARG A 382 -16.65 24.03 6.38
CA ARG A 382 -17.01 25.36 5.84
C ARG A 382 -18.15 25.30 4.83
N ALA A 383 -18.25 24.22 4.05
CA ALA A 383 -19.37 24.04 3.13
C ALA A 383 -20.70 23.80 3.86
N ALA A 384 -20.67 23.08 4.99
CA ALA A 384 -21.85 22.80 5.81
C ALA A 384 -22.33 24.01 6.64
N GLU A 385 -21.46 24.92 7.05
CA GLU A 385 -21.86 26.17 7.75
C GLU A 385 -22.41 27.26 6.82
N SER A 386 -22.18 27.12 5.51
CA SER A 386 -22.53 28.14 4.50
C SER A 386 -23.85 27.87 3.76
N GLY A 387 -24.50 26.73 4.02
CA GLY A 387 -25.80 26.33 3.46
C GLY A 387 -26.82 26.15 4.57
#